data_AF-A0A662CPP8-F1
#
_entry.id   AF-A0A662CPP8-F1
#
_cell.length_a   1.000
_cell.length_b   1.000
_cell.length_c   1.000
_cell.angle_alpha   90.00
_cell.angle_beta   90.00
_cell.angle_gamma   90.00
#
_symmetry.space_group_name_H-M   'P 1'
#
loop_
_entity.id
_entity.type
_entity.pdbx_description
1 polymer ?
#
loop_
_entity_poly.entity_id
_entity_poly.type
_entity_poly.pdbx_seq_one_letter_code
_entity_poly.pdbx_strand_id
1 'polypeptide(L)'
;LLGGIVGIGLLILTGNPLLTYPLILVSTGSLLFLLTVLYSVIWILVRKRENSFTSWKELIWWGIAGFSSALMQIALIDLVRFVLTGTWSGFLDY
;
A
#
# COMPACT_ATOMS: atom_id res chain seq x y z
N LEU A 1 2.99 -25.04 9.72
CA LEU A 1 3.08 -23.78 8.94
C LEU A 1 2.65 -23.98 7.48
N LEU A 2 3.32 -24.84 6.70
CA LEU A 2 2.98 -25.06 5.28
C LEU A 2 1.53 -25.52 5.04
N GLY A 3 1.01 -26.47 5.83
CA GLY A 3 -0.38 -26.93 5.70
C GLY A 3 -1.43 -25.85 5.97
N GLY A 4 -1.12 -24.88 6.83
CA GLY A 4 -2.01 -23.74 7.11
C GLY A 4 -2.07 -22.76 5.94
N ILE A 5 -0.93 -22.46 5.32
CA ILE A 5 -0.84 -21.59 4.14
C ILE A 5 -1.59 -22.22 2.96
N VAL A 6 -1.38 -23.51 2.72
CA VAL A 6 -2.06 -24.25 1.65
C VAL A 6 -3.57 -24.32 1.92
N GLY A 7 -4.00 -24.56 3.16
CA GLY A 7 -5.42 -24.58 3.53
C GLY A 7 -6.12 -23.25 3.30
N ILE A 8 -5.48 -22.13 3.67
CA ILE A 8 -6.02 -20.78 3.40
C ILE A 8 -6.08 -20.52 1.88
N GLY A 9 -5.05 -20.92 1.13
CA GLY A 9 -5.03 -20.81 -0.34
C GLY A 9 -6.19 -21.55 -1.00
N LEU A 10 -6.49 -22.78 -0.54
CA LEU A 10 -7.63 -23.56 -1.02
C LEU A 10 -8.97 -22.91 -0.65
N LEU A 11 -9.10 -22.32 0.54
CA LEU A 11 -10.29 -21.56 0.93
C LEU A 11 -10.51 -20.33 0.03
N ILE A 12 -9.46 -19.60 -0.33
CA ILE A 12 -9.57 -18.46 -1.25
C ILE A 12 -10.04 -18.94 -2.63
N LEU A 13 -9.56 -20.10 -3.09
CA LEU A 13 -9.94 -20.67 -4.38
C LEU A 13 -11.43 -21.02 -4.46
N THR A 14 -12.11 -21.24 -3.33
CA THR A 14 -13.57 -21.43 -3.31
C THR A 14 -14.36 -20.20 -3.74
N GLY A 15 -13.72 -19.03 -3.85
CA GLY A 15 -14.34 -17.80 -4.31
C GLY A 15 -15.34 -17.19 -3.32
N ASN A 16 -15.39 -17.67 -2.08
CA ASN A 16 -16.35 -17.16 -1.09
C ASN A 16 -16.07 -15.67 -0.78
N PRO A 17 -17.00 -14.75 -1.09
CA PRO A 17 -16.78 -13.32 -0.97
C PRO A 17 -16.53 -12.87 0.48
N LEU A 18 -17.06 -13.60 1.48
CA LEU A 18 -16.87 -13.30 2.90
C LEU A 18 -15.41 -13.45 3.35
N LEU A 19 -14.62 -14.27 2.65
CA LEU A 19 -13.21 -14.50 2.95
C LEU A 19 -12.30 -13.64 2.07
N THR A 20 -12.61 -13.59 0.77
CA THR A 20 -11.76 -12.90 -0.21
C THR A 20 -11.79 -11.38 -0.01
N TYR A 21 -12.94 -10.79 0.30
CA TYR A 21 -13.06 -9.33 0.41
C TYR A 21 -12.24 -8.74 1.57
N PRO A 22 -12.35 -9.25 2.83
CA PRO A 22 -11.49 -8.79 3.91
C PRO A 22 -10.00 -8.99 3.60
N LEU A 23 -9.65 -10.10 2.95
CA LEU A 23 -8.25 -10.43 2.66
C LEU A 23 -7.62 -9.47 1.65
N ILE A 24 -8.37 -9.08 0.61
CA ILE A 24 -7.94 -8.06 -0.36
C ILE A 24 -7.74 -6.70 0.33
N LEU A 25 -8.65 -6.31 1.21
CA LEU A 25 -8.55 -5.04 1.95
C LEU A 25 -7.33 -5.03 2.87
N VAL A 26 -7.10 -6.10 3.63
CA VAL A 26 -5.92 -6.21 4.51
C VAL A 26 -4.64 -6.22 3.68
N SER A 27 -4.59 -6.97 2.58
CA SER A 27 -3.40 -7.06 1.72
C SER A 27 -3.06 -5.71 1.11
N THR A 28 -4.01 -5.09 0.40
CA THR A 28 -3.81 -3.80 -0.27
C THR A 28 -3.56 -2.69 0.73
N GLY A 29 -4.31 -2.69 1.85
CA GLY A 29 -4.12 -1.74 2.94
C GLY A 29 -2.74 -1.85 3.60
N SER A 30 -2.22 -3.07 3.75
CA SER A 30 -0.87 -3.30 4.30
C SER A 30 0.21 -2.77 3.38
N LEU A 31 0.05 -2.91 2.05
CA LEU A 31 0.96 -2.30 1.07
C LEU A 31 0.95 -0.77 1.16
N LEU A 32 -0.25 -0.14 1.21
CA LEU A 32 -0.38 1.30 1.35
C LEU A 32 0.24 1.81 2.65
N PHE A 33 0.01 1.09 3.75
CA PHE A 33 0.61 1.39 5.04
C PHE A 33 2.14 1.30 4.98
N LEU A 34 2.68 0.23 4.37
CA LEU A 34 4.12 0.05 4.20
C LEU A 34 4.74 1.21 3.41
N LEU A 35 4.14 1.58 2.26
CA LEU A 35 4.61 2.71 1.46
C LEU A 35 4.59 4.02 2.25
N THR A 36 3.52 4.25 3.01
CA THR A 36 3.38 5.44 3.87
C THR A 36 4.52 5.53 4.87
N VAL A 37 4.82 4.43 5.58
CA VAL A 37 5.91 4.38 6.56
C VAL A 37 7.27 4.57 5.88
N LEU A 38 7.52 3.88 4.76
CA LEU A 38 8.77 4.01 4.02
C LEU A 38 9.01 5.44 3.55
N TYR A 39 8.02 6.09 2.93
CA TYR A 39 8.16 7.48 2.51
C TYR A 39 8.28 8.45 3.68
N SER A 40 7.60 8.19 4.79
CA SER A 40 7.76 9.00 6.01
C SER A 40 9.21 8.96 6.50
N VAL A 41 9.82 7.77 6.53
CA VAL A 41 11.23 7.58 6.88
C VAL A 41 12.15 8.27 5.88
N ILE A 42 11.89 8.14 4.57
CA ILE A 42 12.66 8.83 3.53
C ILE A 42 12.64 10.34 3.76
N TRP A 43 11.48 10.93 4.02
CA TRP A 43 11.37 12.37 4.30
C TRP A 43 12.16 12.79 5.54
N ILE A 44 12.12 11.99 6.60
CA ILE A 44 12.90 12.21 7.83
C ILE A 44 14.40 12.18 7.54
N LEU A 45 14.86 11.20 6.76
CA LEU A 45 16.27 11.04 6.38
C LEU A 45 16.75 12.19 5.49
N VAL A 46 15.96 12.56 4.47
CA VAL A 46 16.23 13.71 3.58
C VAL A 46 16.37 15.00 4.39
N ARG A 47 15.56 15.16 5.43
CA ARG A 47 15.60 16.34 6.31
C ARG A 47 16.61 16.21 7.46
N LYS A 48 17.33 15.09 7.55
CA LYS A 48 18.32 14.77 8.59
C LYS A 48 17.79 14.99 10.02
N ARG A 49 16.51 14.68 10.26
CA ARG A 49 15.82 14.91 11.54
C ARG A 49 15.69 13.66 12.41
N GLU A 50 16.46 12.61 12.11
CA GLU A 50 16.38 11.28 12.71
C GLU A 50 16.44 11.23 14.25
N ASN A 51 17.10 12.18 14.92
CA ASN A 51 17.24 12.21 16.37
C ASN A 51 16.62 13.45 17.05
N SER A 52 15.73 14.15 16.34
CA SER A 52 15.15 15.42 16.84
C SER A 52 13.74 15.24 17.42
N PHE A 53 13.16 14.05 17.34
CA PHE A 53 11.76 13.81 17.72
C PHE A 53 11.65 13.50 19.21
N THR A 54 10.92 14.34 19.93
CA THR A 54 10.68 14.15 21.37
C THR A 54 9.25 13.67 21.66
N SER A 55 8.35 13.74 20.67
CA SER A 55 6.96 13.32 20.80
C SER A 55 6.42 12.62 19.55
N TRP A 56 5.60 11.60 19.76
CA TRP A 56 4.86 10.89 18.69
C TRP A 56 3.98 11.82 17.84
N LYS A 57 3.54 12.95 18.39
CA LYS A 57 2.75 13.95 17.65
C LYS A 57 3.56 14.65 16.56
N GLU A 58 4.88 14.78 16.73
CA GLU A 58 5.75 15.40 15.73
C GLU A 58 5.91 14.50 14.50
N LEU A 59 5.78 13.18 14.66
CA LEU A 59 5.81 12.21 13.57
C LEU A 59 4.57 12.27 12.67
N ILE A 60 3.42 12.77 13.15
CA ILE A 60 2.18 12.81 12.36
C ILE A 60 2.37 13.63 11.08
N TRP A 61 3.10 14.75 11.16
CA TRP A 61 3.38 15.57 9.98
C TRP A 61 4.22 14.82 8.94
N TRP A 62 5.20 14.02 9.38
CA TRP A 62 6.00 13.18 8.49
C TRP A 62 5.18 12.01 7.94
N GLY A 63 4.27 11.46 8.74
CA GLY A 63 3.28 10.46 8.33
C GLY A 63 2.38 10.96 7.21
N ILE A 64 1.85 12.19 7.33
CA ILE A 64 1.03 12.82 6.29
C ILE A 64 1.85 13.03 5.02
N ALA A 65 3.08 13.55 5.14
CA ALA A 65 3.96 13.73 3.98
C ALA A 65 4.28 12.39 3.28
N GLY A 66 4.52 11.33 4.05
CA GLY A 66 4.72 9.99 3.53
C GLY A 66 3.48 9.42 2.85
N PHE A 67 2.30 9.61 3.45
CA PHE A 67 1.02 9.16 2.90
C PHE A 67 0.68 9.88 1.59
N SER A 68 0.83 11.21 1.55
CA SER A 68 0.65 11.99 0.32
C SER A 68 1.62 11.55 -0.79
N SER A 69 2.87 11.24 -0.43
CA SER A 69 3.86 10.74 -1.39
C SER A 69 3.49 9.35 -1.93
N ALA A 70 3.00 8.46 -1.07
CA ALA A 70 2.52 7.14 -1.47
C ALA A 70 1.33 7.24 -2.43
N LEU A 71 0.34 8.07 -2.11
CA LEU A 71 -0.80 8.32 -3.00
C LEU A 71 -0.37 8.93 -4.33
N MET A 72 0.56 9.89 -4.31
CA MET A 72 1.10 10.49 -5.52
C MET A 72 1.82 9.46 -6.38
N GLN A 73 2.62 8.56 -5.79
CA GLN A 73 3.27 7.47 -6.52
C GLN A 73 2.23 6.54 -7.17
N ILE A 74 1.21 6.12 -6.41
CA ILE A 74 0.14 5.26 -6.93
C ILE A 74 -0.57 5.95 -8.10
N ALA A 75 -0.94 7.22 -7.95
CA ALA A 75 -1.59 7.99 -9.01
C ALA A 75 -0.70 8.18 -10.25
N LEU A 76 0.61 8.40 -10.06
CA LEU A 76 1.55 8.50 -11.18
C LEU A 76 1.67 7.18 -11.94
N ILE A 77 1.78 6.05 -11.23
CA ILE A 77 1.84 4.73 -11.87
C ILE A 77 0.54 4.43 -12.60
N ASP A 78 -0.60 4.78 -12.01
CA ASP A 78 -1.91 4.59 -12.63
C ASP A 78 -2.08 5.46 -13.87
N LEU A 79 -1.59 6.70 -13.84
CA LEU A 79 -1.58 7.59 -15.00
C LEU A 79 -0.62 7.09 -16.10
N VAL A 80 0.57 6.61 -15.74
CA VAL A 80 1.49 5.98 -16.71
C VAL A 80 0.84 4.77 -17.35
N ARG A 81 0.15 3.93 -16.55
CA ARG A 81 -0.62 2.79 -17.09
C ARG A 81 -1.66 3.29 -18.08
N PHE A 82 -2.48 4.27 -17.69
CA PHE A 82 -3.53 4.83 -18.54
C PHE A 82 -2.99 5.41 -19.85
N VAL A 83 -1.87 6.13 -19.81
CA VAL A 83 -1.24 6.69 -21.02
C VAL A 83 -0.74 5.58 -21.96
N LEU A 84 -0.27 4.46 -21.41
CA LEU A 84 0.25 3.34 -22.21
C LEU A 84 -0.86 2.43 -22.75
N THR A 85 -1.92 2.17 -21.97
CA THR A 85 -3.00 1.24 -22.35
C THR A 85 -4.22 1.93 -22.96
N GLY A 86 -4.35 3.25 -22.78
CA GLY A 86 -5.54 4.01 -23.20
C GLY A 86 -6.80 3.69 -22.40
N THR A 87 -6.71 2.83 -21.39
CA THR A 87 -7.83 2.31 -20.61
C THR A 87 -7.55 2.36 -19.12
N TRP A 88 -8.58 2.70 -18.33
CA TRP A 88 -8.53 2.61 -16.88
C TRP A 88 -8.82 1.19 -16.39
N SER A 89 -9.59 0.42 -17.15
CA SER A 89 -9.58 -1.03 -17.04
C SER A 89 -8.17 -1.52 -17.39
N GLY A 90 -7.57 -2.36 -16.55
CA GLY A 90 -6.27 -2.97 -16.88
C GLY A 90 -6.35 -3.85 -18.13
N PHE A 91 -5.33 -4.66 -18.40
CA PHE A 91 -5.32 -5.60 -19.54
C PHE A 91 -6.41 -6.69 -19.51
N LEU A 92 -7.28 -6.71 -18.50
CA LEU A 92 -8.28 -7.74 -18.26
C LEU A 92 -9.68 -7.13 -18.36
N ASP A 93 -10.10 -6.83 -19.58
CA ASP A 93 -11.52 -6.79 -19.92
C ASP A 93 -11.96 -8.24 -20.19
N TYR A 94 -12.47 -8.92 -19.17
CA TYR A 94 -13.32 -10.11 -19.31
C TYR A 94 -14.59 -9.95 -18.47
#